data_AF-A0A962N5C9-F1
#
_entry.id   AF-A0A962N5C9-F1
#
_cell.length_a   1.000
_cell.length_b   1.000
_cell.length_c   1.000
_cell.angle_alpha   90.00
_cell.angle_beta   90.00
_cell.angle_gamma   90.00
#
_symmetry.space_group_name_H-M   'P 1'
#
loop_
_entity.id
_entity.type
_entity.pdbx_description
1 polymer ?
#
loop_
_entity_poly.entity_id
_entity_poly.type
_entity_poly.pdbx_seq_one_letter_code
_entity_poly.pdbx_strand_id
1 'polypeptide(L)'
;MSWTCVGVGGGTCAASGSGNIADSIDLPAGGTATYSATCAIDAAATGTLDNTASIAVAAGSIDPNQANNSATDSDSLTPQADLSISKVDQGVPVPTLLGSSFSYLLTASNAGPSTASSVVVTDSLPGTLTYVSNSCSASVAGNALTWNIGTLAPATNASCTINVTVAAVGPIVNTATISSATADPTPANNSATSTLVGAQPADVAISLTATAPTTLAVGDAYSYVVTGFNNGPGTAAGLAFSLELSSKISFVSSNCGAVLTGNTL
;
A
#
# COMPACT_ATOMS: atom_id res chain seq x y z
N MET A 1 -24.28 8.51 -24.41
CA MET A 1 -24.74 7.65 -25.52
C MET A 1 -24.82 8.48 -26.79
N SER A 2 -24.22 7.99 -27.87
CA SER A 2 -24.43 8.47 -29.24
C SER A 2 -24.84 7.28 -30.09
N TRP A 3 -25.61 7.54 -31.14
CA TRP A 3 -26.12 6.50 -32.03
C TRP A 3 -26.10 6.95 -33.48
N THR A 4 -26.04 5.97 -34.39
CA THR A 4 -26.19 6.14 -35.84
C THR A 4 -27.33 5.26 -36.34
N CYS A 5 -27.88 5.60 -37.50
CA CYS A 5 -28.86 4.75 -38.17
C CYS A 5 -28.60 4.63 -39.66
N VAL A 6 -28.91 3.44 -40.19
CA VAL A 6 -28.89 3.15 -41.63
C VAL A 6 -30.24 2.58 -42.05
N GLY A 7 -30.88 3.26 -43.00
CA GLY A 7 -32.07 2.79 -43.69
C GLY A 7 -31.71 1.99 -44.95
N VAL A 8 -32.41 0.88 -45.19
CA VAL A 8 -32.24 0.02 -46.38
C VAL A 8 -33.62 -0.29 -46.98
N GLY A 9 -33.68 -0.53 -48.30
CA GLY A 9 -34.94 -0.86 -48.98
C GLY A 9 -35.96 0.28 -48.99
N GLY A 10 -35.49 1.53 -48.92
CA GLY A 10 -36.34 2.72 -48.84
C GLY A 10 -36.71 3.14 -47.41
N GLY A 11 -36.25 2.43 -46.37
CA GLY A 11 -36.39 2.86 -44.99
C GLY A 11 -35.68 4.19 -44.73
N THR A 12 -36.30 5.09 -43.97
CA THR A 12 -35.72 6.39 -43.59
C THR A 12 -35.44 6.45 -42.09
N CYS A 13 -34.36 7.12 -41.69
CA CYS A 13 -34.07 7.45 -40.30
C CYS A 13 -33.06 8.60 -40.23
N ALA A 14 -32.96 9.26 -39.08
CA ALA A 14 -31.92 10.22 -38.81
C ALA A 14 -30.55 9.51 -38.81
N ALA A 15 -29.61 9.98 -39.63
CA ALA A 15 -28.31 9.31 -39.79
C ALA A 15 -27.53 9.17 -38.47
N SER A 16 -27.72 10.10 -37.53
CA SER A 16 -27.14 10.05 -36.19
C SER A 16 -27.89 10.91 -35.17
N GLY A 17 -27.64 10.65 -33.89
CA GLY A 17 -28.15 11.44 -32.77
C GLY A 17 -27.43 11.13 -31.45
N SER A 18 -27.91 11.76 -30.39
CA SER A 18 -27.38 11.61 -29.03
C SER A 18 -28.52 11.45 -28.01
N GLY A 19 -28.19 10.87 -26.86
CA GLY A 19 -29.22 10.50 -25.88
C GLY A 19 -30.14 9.42 -26.44
N ASN A 20 -31.38 9.35 -25.94
CA ASN A 20 -32.34 8.32 -26.32
C ASN A 20 -32.64 8.33 -27.82
N ILE A 21 -32.89 7.15 -28.39
CA ILE A 21 -33.37 7.03 -29.77
C ILE A 21 -34.86 7.39 -29.75
N ALA A 22 -35.17 8.60 -30.20
CA ALA A 22 -36.53 9.13 -30.33
C ALA A 22 -36.71 9.68 -31.74
N ASP A 23 -36.63 8.79 -32.72
CA ASP A 23 -36.61 9.12 -34.14
C ASP A 23 -37.94 8.75 -34.81
N SER A 24 -38.32 9.51 -35.84
CA SER A 24 -39.51 9.24 -36.64
C SER A 24 -39.06 8.68 -37.98
N ILE A 25 -39.49 7.46 -38.29
CA ILE A 25 -39.02 6.69 -39.45
C ILE A 25 -40.17 6.31 -40.38
N ASP A 26 -39.89 6.19 -41.66
CA ASP A 26 -40.76 5.52 -42.63
C ASP A 26 -40.13 4.19 -43.03
N LEU A 27 -40.90 3.11 -42.97
CA LEU A 27 -40.48 1.78 -43.37
C LEU A 27 -41.40 1.24 -44.47
N PRO A 28 -41.00 1.33 -45.76
CA PRO A 28 -41.70 0.66 -46.84
C PRO A 28 -41.69 -0.87 -46.69
N ALA A 29 -42.52 -1.56 -47.47
CA ALA A 29 -42.56 -3.03 -47.44
C ALA A 29 -41.18 -3.64 -47.77
N GLY A 30 -40.65 -4.43 -46.83
CA GLY A 30 -39.31 -5.02 -46.92
C GLY A 30 -38.15 -4.07 -46.58
N GLY A 31 -38.44 -2.81 -46.23
CA GLY A 31 -37.46 -1.85 -45.75
C GLY A 31 -37.09 -2.08 -44.29
N THR A 32 -35.90 -1.61 -43.90
CA THR A 32 -35.39 -1.71 -42.53
C THR A 32 -34.70 -0.42 -42.11
N ALA A 33 -34.77 -0.07 -40.83
CA ALA A 33 -33.92 0.93 -40.19
C ALA A 33 -33.16 0.24 -39.05
N THR A 34 -31.82 0.34 -39.07
CA THR A 34 -30.96 -0.28 -38.05
C THR A 34 -30.22 0.80 -37.28
N TYR A 35 -30.42 0.83 -35.97
CA TYR A 35 -29.72 1.74 -35.07
C TYR A 35 -28.54 1.04 -34.41
N SER A 36 -27.41 1.73 -34.34
CA SER A 36 -26.22 1.29 -33.62
C SER A 36 -25.87 2.33 -32.57
N ALA A 37 -25.82 1.92 -31.30
CA ALA A 37 -25.53 2.81 -30.17
C ALA A 37 -24.33 2.31 -29.36
N THR A 38 -23.53 3.26 -28.85
CA THR A 38 -22.45 2.96 -27.91
C THR A 38 -22.71 3.65 -26.58
N CYS A 39 -22.69 2.86 -25.51
CA CYS A 39 -22.95 3.29 -24.14
C CYS A 39 -21.77 2.91 -23.23
N ALA A 40 -21.54 3.73 -22.21
CA ALA A 40 -20.68 3.37 -21.10
C ALA A 40 -21.56 2.87 -19.95
N ILE A 41 -21.12 1.82 -19.27
CA ILE A 41 -21.74 1.36 -18.02
C ILE A 41 -21.14 2.20 -16.90
N ASP A 42 -21.99 2.75 -16.03
CA ASP A 42 -21.53 3.50 -14.86
C ASP A 42 -20.72 2.59 -13.93
N ALA A 43 -19.60 3.08 -13.39
CA ALA A 43 -18.73 2.28 -12.53
C ALA A 43 -19.41 1.84 -11.22
N ALA A 44 -20.49 2.50 -10.79
CA ALA A 44 -21.30 2.14 -9.64
C ALA A 44 -22.53 1.28 -10.02
N ALA A 45 -22.72 0.94 -11.30
CA ALA A 45 -23.85 0.12 -11.73
C ALA A 45 -23.81 -1.29 -11.11
N THR A 46 -24.97 -1.76 -10.67
CA THR A 46 -25.19 -3.10 -10.12
C THR A 46 -26.52 -3.65 -10.64
N GLY A 47 -26.75 -4.96 -10.53
CA GLY A 47 -27.99 -5.59 -10.97
C GLY A 47 -28.02 -5.92 -12.46
N THR A 48 -29.17 -5.71 -13.11
CA THR A 48 -29.38 -6.00 -14.54
C THR A 48 -29.37 -4.73 -15.39
N LEU A 49 -28.87 -4.85 -16.62
CA LEU A 49 -29.09 -3.88 -17.68
C LEU A 49 -30.29 -4.32 -18.49
N ASP A 50 -31.42 -3.66 -18.29
CA ASP A 50 -32.66 -3.91 -19.03
C ASP A 50 -32.88 -2.81 -20.06
N ASN A 51 -32.79 -3.15 -21.34
CA ASN A 51 -33.00 -2.22 -22.45
C ASN A 51 -34.23 -2.64 -23.24
N THR A 52 -35.19 -1.73 -23.41
CA THR A 52 -36.41 -2.01 -24.17
C THR A 52 -36.47 -1.12 -25.41
N ALA A 53 -36.61 -1.74 -26.57
CA ALA A 53 -36.95 -1.06 -27.81
C ALA A 53 -38.46 -1.17 -28.05
N SER A 54 -39.07 -0.10 -28.55
CA SER A 54 -40.47 -0.10 -28.93
C SER A 54 -40.69 0.76 -30.16
N ILE A 55 -41.60 0.34 -31.03
CA ILE A 55 -42.07 1.14 -32.17
C ILE A 55 -43.55 1.50 -31.98
N ALA A 56 -43.88 2.77 -32.16
CA ALA A 56 -45.26 3.23 -32.13
C ALA A 56 -45.82 3.35 -33.54
N VAL A 57 -47.09 2.96 -33.71
CA VAL A 57 -47.77 3.04 -35.01
C VAL A 57 -48.25 4.47 -35.23
N ALA A 58 -47.90 5.07 -36.38
CA ALA A 58 -48.31 6.41 -36.72
C ALA A 58 -49.83 6.55 -36.86
N ALA A 59 -50.36 7.74 -36.55
CA ALA A 59 -51.79 8.02 -36.69
C ALA A 59 -52.28 7.75 -38.13
N GLY A 60 -53.36 6.97 -38.27
CA GLY A 60 -53.91 6.59 -39.58
C GLY A 60 -53.38 5.27 -40.15
N SER A 61 -52.40 4.63 -39.49
CA SER A 61 -51.94 3.27 -39.84
C SER A 61 -52.63 2.22 -38.96
N ILE A 62 -52.82 1.01 -39.50
CA ILE A 62 -53.41 -0.13 -38.78
C ILE A 62 -52.33 -1.21 -38.64
N ASP A 63 -51.97 -1.52 -37.40
CA ASP A 63 -51.17 -2.68 -37.06
C ASP A 63 -52.06 -3.74 -36.38
N PRO A 64 -52.28 -4.90 -37.03
CA PRO A 64 -53.10 -5.96 -36.49
C PRO A 64 -52.46 -6.72 -35.31
N ASN A 65 -51.15 -6.59 -35.06
CA ASN A 65 -50.45 -7.30 -33.99
C ASN A 65 -49.54 -6.40 -33.16
N GLN A 66 -50.11 -5.49 -32.37
CA GLN A 66 -49.32 -4.56 -31.55
C GLN A 66 -48.45 -5.23 -30.47
N ALA A 67 -48.66 -6.51 -30.16
CA ALA A 67 -47.90 -7.22 -29.14
C ALA A 67 -46.43 -7.47 -29.55
N ASN A 68 -46.11 -7.40 -30.85
CA ASN A 68 -44.74 -7.57 -31.34
C ASN A 68 -43.97 -6.24 -31.52
N ASN A 69 -44.56 -5.11 -31.13
CA ASN A 69 -43.95 -3.80 -31.27
C ASN A 69 -42.99 -3.42 -30.13
N SER A 70 -42.62 -4.38 -29.28
CA SER A 70 -41.64 -4.18 -28.23
C SER A 70 -40.79 -5.43 -28.00
N ALA A 71 -39.52 -5.20 -27.70
CA ALA A 71 -38.58 -6.23 -27.32
C ALA A 71 -37.68 -5.70 -26.20
N THR A 72 -37.38 -6.56 -25.22
CA THR A 72 -36.49 -6.26 -24.10
C THR A 72 -35.30 -7.20 -24.15
N ASP A 73 -34.12 -6.64 -23.96
CA ASP A 73 -32.86 -7.35 -23.75
C ASP A 73 -32.37 -7.10 -22.32
N SER A 74 -31.87 -8.15 -21.67
CA SER A 74 -31.54 -8.17 -20.24
C SER A 74 -30.20 -8.86 -19.99
N ASP A 75 -29.23 -8.10 -19.51
CA ASP A 75 -27.90 -8.61 -19.11
C ASP A 75 -27.66 -8.46 -17.61
N SER A 76 -26.98 -9.41 -16.99
CA SER A 76 -26.56 -9.30 -15.58
C SER A 76 -25.17 -8.69 -15.45
N LEU A 77 -25.01 -7.69 -14.58
CA LEU A 77 -23.70 -7.11 -14.26
C LEU A 77 -22.98 -7.92 -13.19
N THR A 78 -21.66 -8.07 -13.36
CA THR A 78 -20.74 -8.58 -12.34
C THR A 78 -19.67 -7.52 -12.04
N PRO A 79 -19.94 -6.58 -11.12
CA PRO A 79 -18.98 -5.54 -10.76
C PRO A 79 -17.70 -6.13 -10.20
N GLN A 80 -16.54 -5.62 -10.65
CA GLN A 80 -15.22 -6.06 -10.21
C GLN A 80 -14.35 -4.84 -9.88
N ALA A 81 -13.85 -4.82 -8.65
CA ALA A 81 -12.82 -3.89 -8.22
C ALA A 81 -11.45 -4.57 -8.31
N ASP A 82 -10.38 -3.79 -8.19
CA ASP A 82 -9.02 -4.30 -7.98
C ASP A 82 -8.43 -3.45 -6.86
N LEU A 83 -8.64 -3.92 -5.63
CA LEU A 83 -8.14 -3.21 -4.47
C LEU A 83 -6.65 -3.48 -4.30
N SER A 84 -5.95 -2.54 -3.68
CA SER A 84 -4.61 -2.79 -3.19
C SER A 84 -4.32 -1.90 -2.00
N ILE A 85 -3.40 -2.34 -1.16
CA ILE A 85 -2.91 -1.56 -0.02
C ILE A 85 -1.39 -1.48 -0.08
N SER A 86 -0.84 -0.29 0.16
CA SER A 86 0.59 -0.11 0.44
C SER A 86 0.78 0.37 1.86
N LYS A 87 1.93 0.03 2.45
CA LYS A 87 2.33 0.41 3.79
C LYS A 87 3.78 0.86 3.78
N VAL A 88 4.01 2.13 4.09
CA VAL A 88 5.34 2.75 4.04
C VAL A 88 5.66 3.37 5.39
N ASP A 89 6.86 3.11 5.89
CA ASP A 89 7.34 3.71 7.13
C ASP A 89 7.84 5.13 6.85
N GLN A 90 7.48 6.08 7.72
CA GLN A 90 7.80 7.48 7.57
C GLN A 90 8.40 8.03 8.86
N GLY A 91 9.53 8.73 8.73
CA GLY A 91 10.24 9.35 9.85
C GLY A 91 10.85 8.34 10.83
N VAL A 92 11.19 7.13 10.38
CA VAL A 92 11.81 6.09 11.21
C VAL A 92 13.22 6.53 11.64
N PRO A 93 13.51 6.59 12.94
CA PRO A 93 14.88 6.82 13.42
C PRO A 93 15.80 5.67 13.02
N VAL A 94 17.06 5.98 12.72
CA VAL A 94 18.09 4.99 12.40
C VAL A 94 19.20 5.07 13.46
N PRO A 95 19.31 4.10 14.38
CA PRO A 95 18.46 2.91 14.54
C PRO A 95 17.06 3.24 15.12
N THR A 96 16.10 2.32 14.97
CA THR A 96 14.73 2.48 15.48
C THR A 96 14.71 2.28 16.98
N LEU A 97 14.94 3.35 17.74
CA LEU A 97 15.17 3.27 19.19
C LEU A 97 13.87 3.00 19.96
N LEU A 98 13.97 2.24 21.05
CA LEU A 98 12.91 2.09 22.05
C LEU A 98 12.45 3.47 22.54
N GLY A 99 11.13 3.68 22.61
CA GLY A 99 10.52 4.95 23.01
C GLY A 99 10.51 6.02 21.91
N SER A 100 11.15 5.77 20.76
CA SER A 100 11.05 6.65 19.60
C SER A 100 9.71 6.49 18.88
N SER A 101 9.25 7.57 18.24
CA SER A 101 8.01 7.58 17.46
C SER A 101 8.30 7.68 15.97
N PHE A 102 7.45 7.03 15.18
CA PHE A 102 7.43 7.11 13.72
C PHE A 102 5.99 6.91 13.24
N SER A 103 5.77 6.91 11.92
CA SER A 103 4.44 6.68 11.36
C SER A 103 4.44 5.67 10.23
N TYR A 104 3.31 4.97 10.08
CA TYR A 104 2.98 4.21 8.88
C TYR A 104 2.03 5.01 8.00
N LEU A 105 2.38 5.20 6.73
CA LEU A 105 1.46 5.68 5.71
C LEU A 105 0.83 4.49 5.00
N LEU A 106 -0.47 4.30 5.20
CA LEU A 106 -1.30 3.36 4.45
C LEU A 106 -1.92 4.07 3.25
N THR A 107 -1.85 3.45 2.07
CA THR A 107 -2.55 3.94 0.86
C THR A 107 -3.40 2.82 0.27
N ALA A 108 -4.71 2.97 0.41
CA ALA A 108 -5.71 2.09 -0.20
C ALA A 108 -6.04 2.60 -1.60
N SER A 109 -6.10 1.70 -2.59
CA SER A 109 -6.31 2.05 -4.00
C SER A 109 -7.34 1.12 -4.63
N ASN A 110 -8.08 1.61 -5.62
CA ASN A 110 -8.91 0.79 -6.49
C ASN A 110 -8.48 1.00 -7.96
N ALA A 111 -7.79 0.02 -8.55
CA ALA A 111 -7.37 0.03 -9.94
C ALA A 111 -8.40 -0.64 -10.88
N GLY A 112 -9.47 -1.19 -10.32
CA GLY A 112 -10.49 -1.93 -11.05
C GLY A 112 -11.50 -1.00 -11.75
N PRO A 113 -12.25 -1.52 -12.71
CA PRO A 113 -13.21 -0.73 -13.48
C PRO A 113 -14.48 -0.38 -12.69
N SER A 114 -14.82 -1.13 -11.63
CA SER A 114 -16.01 -0.88 -10.81
C SER A 114 -15.68 -0.22 -9.48
N THR A 115 -16.66 0.50 -8.93
CA THR A 115 -16.59 1.08 -7.59
C THR A 115 -16.53 -0.04 -6.54
N ALA A 116 -15.53 0.01 -5.66
CA ALA A 116 -15.45 -0.86 -4.51
C ALA A 116 -16.38 -0.34 -3.40
N SER A 117 -17.24 -1.20 -2.88
CA SER A 117 -18.23 -0.87 -1.85
C SER A 117 -17.89 -1.54 -0.51
N SER A 118 -18.26 -0.89 0.59
CA SER A 118 -17.93 -1.36 1.95
C SER A 118 -16.43 -1.64 2.14
N VAL A 119 -15.58 -0.73 1.64
CA VAL A 119 -14.13 -0.85 1.73
C VAL A 119 -13.68 -0.66 3.17
N VAL A 120 -12.94 -1.63 3.71
CA VAL A 120 -12.41 -1.64 5.06
C VAL A 120 -10.94 -2.04 5.04
N VAL A 121 -10.11 -1.24 5.71
CA VAL A 121 -8.70 -1.57 5.98
C VAL A 121 -8.58 -1.96 7.46
N THR A 122 -7.87 -3.05 7.74
CA THR A 122 -7.52 -3.46 9.10
C THR A 122 -6.01 -3.55 9.27
N ASP A 123 -5.51 -3.13 10.44
CA ASP A 123 -4.08 -3.15 10.79
C ASP A 123 -3.97 -3.50 12.27
N SER A 124 -3.32 -4.62 12.59
CA SER A 124 -3.14 -5.07 13.98
C SER A 124 -1.70 -4.82 14.41
N LEU A 125 -1.48 -3.75 15.18
CA LEU A 125 -0.14 -3.39 15.61
C LEU A 125 0.47 -4.50 16.49
N PRO A 126 1.70 -4.95 16.20
CA PRO A 126 2.39 -5.90 17.05
C PRO A 126 2.60 -5.30 18.46
N GLY A 127 2.72 -6.14 19.48
CA GLY A 127 2.97 -5.70 20.86
C GLY A 127 4.30 -4.94 21.05
N THR A 128 5.17 -4.95 20.04
CA THR A 128 6.40 -4.14 19.99
C THR A 128 6.12 -2.66 19.67
N LEU A 129 4.87 -2.29 19.39
CA LEU A 129 4.44 -0.92 19.12
C LEU A 129 3.28 -0.52 20.03
N THR A 130 3.24 0.77 20.36
CA THR A 130 2.10 1.42 21.01
C THR A 130 1.45 2.38 20.03
N TYR A 131 0.13 2.30 19.88
CA TYR A 131 -0.65 3.26 19.09
C TYR A 131 -0.63 4.66 19.72
N VAL A 132 -0.49 5.70 18.89
CA VAL A 132 -0.54 7.11 19.33
C VAL A 132 -1.76 7.81 18.75
N SER A 133 -1.87 7.87 17.42
CA SER A 133 -2.97 8.56 16.73
C SER A 133 -3.10 8.07 15.29
N ASN A 134 -4.22 8.42 14.63
CA ASN A 134 -4.39 8.22 13.20
C ASN A 134 -5.04 9.45 12.55
N SER A 135 -4.82 9.63 11.24
CA SER A 135 -5.38 10.76 10.47
C SER A 135 -6.73 10.45 9.79
N CYS A 136 -7.22 9.21 9.88
CA CYS A 136 -8.31 8.70 9.05
C CYS A 136 -9.58 8.33 9.84
N SER A 137 -9.66 8.73 11.11
CA SER A 137 -10.73 8.35 12.03
C SER A 137 -10.93 6.83 12.14
N ALA A 138 -9.86 6.05 11.97
CA ALA A 138 -9.90 4.62 12.22
C ALA A 138 -10.32 4.35 13.67
N SER A 139 -11.27 3.45 13.86
CA SER A 139 -11.63 2.97 15.20
C SER A 139 -10.50 2.08 15.72
N VAL A 140 -10.20 2.20 17.01
CA VAL A 140 -9.11 1.46 17.65
C VAL A 140 -9.69 0.66 18.82
N ALA A 141 -9.48 -0.66 18.78
CA ALA A 141 -9.85 -1.59 19.84
C ALA A 141 -8.61 -2.38 20.27
N GLY A 142 -8.00 -1.98 21.38
CA GLY A 142 -6.67 -2.48 21.76
C GLY A 142 -5.63 -2.08 20.72
N ASN A 143 -4.98 -3.07 20.10
CA ASN A 143 -3.98 -2.86 19.04
C ASN A 143 -4.56 -3.01 17.62
N ALA A 144 -5.84 -3.32 17.49
CA ALA A 144 -6.48 -3.47 16.19
C ALA A 144 -7.07 -2.12 15.75
N LEU A 145 -6.63 -1.64 14.59
CA LEU A 145 -7.18 -0.51 13.89
C LEU A 145 -8.12 -0.99 12.79
N THR A 146 -9.27 -0.32 12.66
CA THR A 146 -10.23 -0.55 11.58
C THR A 146 -10.56 0.79 10.94
N TRP A 147 -10.19 0.96 9.68
CA TRP A 147 -10.45 2.14 8.88
C TRP A 147 -11.54 1.84 7.85
N ASN A 148 -12.72 2.37 8.10
CA ASN A 148 -13.88 2.25 7.21
C ASN A 148 -13.82 3.34 6.15
N ILE A 149 -13.43 3.00 4.93
CA ILE A 149 -13.37 3.92 3.78
C ILE A 149 -14.78 4.10 3.17
N GLY A 150 -15.62 3.07 3.23
CA GLY A 150 -16.95 3.10 2.64
C GLY A 150 -16.89 2.75 1.16
N THR A 151 -16.78 3.74 0.28
CA THR A 151 -16.72 3.53 -1.17
C THR A 151 -15.42 4.06 -1.75
N LEU A 152 -14.82 3.32 -2.68
CA LEU A 152 -13.63 3.74 -3.40
C LEU A 152 -13.85 3.62 -4.91
N ALA A 153 -13.91 4.76 -5.59
CA ALA A 153 -14.15 4.83 -7.03
C ALA A 153 -12.95 4.28 -7.84
N PRO A 154 -13.15 3.86 -9.09
CA PRO A 154 -12.06 3.46 -9.98
C PRO A 154 -10.97 4.52 -10.09
N ALA A 155 -9.72 4.08 -10.15
CA ALA A 155 -8.52 4.92 -10.29
C ALA A 155 -8.38 6.00 -9.20
N THR A 156 -8.94 5.76 -8.00
CA THR A 156 -8.80 6.64 -6.84
C THR A 156 -8.09 5.95 -5.68
N ASN A 157 -7.57 6.79 -4.78
CA ASN A 157 -6.85 6.35 -3.59
C ASN A 157 -7.40 7.06 -2.36
N ALA A 158 -7.30 6.39 -1.21
CA ALA A 158 -7.47 6.97 0.10
C ALA A 158 -6.18 6.73 0.91
N SER A 159 -5.85 7.62 1.85
CA SER A 159 -4.66 7.47 2.70
C SER A 159 -4.97 7.59 4.19
N CYS A 160 -4.20 6.87 5.00
CA CYS A 160 -4.24 6.95 6.45
C CYS A 160 -2.83 6.92 7.03
N THR A 161 -2.50 7.91 7.85
CA THR A 161 -1.26 7.91 8.63
C THR A 161 -1.56 7.37 10.03
N ILE A 162 -0.81 6.36 10.46
CA ILE A 162 -0.87 5.77 11.80
C ILE A 162 0.42 6.11 12.52
N ASN A 163 0.34 6.91 13.59
CA ASN A 163 1.48 7.27 14.43
C ASN A 163 1.64 6.23 15.55
N VAL A 164 2.87 5.77 15.76
CA VAL A 164 3.22 4.73 16.75
C VAL A 164 4.49 5.10 17.50
N THR A 165 4.66 4.50 18.68
CA THR A 165 5.89 4.53 19.47
C THR A 165 6.44 3.12 19.63
N VAL A 166 7.76 2.96 19.53
CA VAL A 166 8.44 1.67 19.76
C VAL A 166 8.33 1.29 21.24
N ALA A 167 7.70 0.15 21.54
CA ALA A 167 7.43 -0.31 22.89
C ALA A 167 8.37 -1.43 23.36
N ALA A 168 9.05 -2.14 22.44
CA ALA A 168 10.01 -3.18 22.78
C ALA A 168 11.14 -3.29 21.73
N VAL A 169 12.27 -3.84 22.16
CA VAL A 169 13.40 -4.22 21.30
C VAL A 169 13.05 -5.51 20.54
N GLY A 170 13.57 -5.65 19.32
CA GLY A 170 13.41 -6.84 18.50
C GLY A 170 12.63 -6.60 17.21
N PRO A 171 12.27 -7.67 16.48
CA PRO A 171 11.56 -7.56 15.21
C PRO A 171 10.20 -6.89 15.38
N ILE A 172 9.97 -5.85 14.58
CA ILE A 172 8.69 -5.17 14.45
C ILE A 172 8.14 -5.58 13.09
N VAL A 173 7.14 -6.45 13.08
CA VAL A 173 6.44 -6.87 11.86
C VAL A 173 5.01 -6.38 11.95
N ASN A 174 4.62 -5.49 11.04
CA ASN A 174 3.26 -4.96 11.01
C ASN A 174 2.62 -5.15 9.65
N THR A 175 1.39 -5.68 9.63
CA THR A 175 0.65 -6.02 8.41
C THR A 175 -0.71 -5.33 8.40
N ALA A 176 -0.98 -4.61 7.31
CA ALA A 176 -2.30 -4.06 7.01
C ALA A 176 -2.95 -4.87 5.89
N THR A 177 -4.27 -5.06 5.98
CA THR A 177 -5.08 -5.74 4.95
C THR A 177 -6.26 -4.87 4.55
N ILE A 178 -6.71 -4.99 3.29
CA ILE A 178 -7.88 -4.29 2.74
C ILE A 178 -8.90 -5.30 2.22
N SER A 179 -10.18 -4.97 2.33
CA SER A 179 -11.28 -5.80 1.82
C SER A 179 -12.45 -4.92 1.36
N SER A 180 -13.35 -5.48 0.55
CA SER A 180 -14.61 -4.85 0.18
C SER A 180 -15.69 -5.88 -0.10
N ALA A 181 -16.95 -5.44 -0.25
CA ALA A 181 -18.04 -6.28 -0.70
C ALA A 181 -18.05 -6.48 -2.24
N THR A 182 -17.42 -5.58 -2.99
CA THR A 182 -17.21 -5.75 -4.43
C THR A 182 -16.13 -6.80 -4.66
N ALA A 183 -16.36 -7.75 -5.58
CA ALA A 183 -15.42 -8.81 -5.85
C ALA A 183 -14.09 -8.26 -6.38
N ASP A 184 -12.99 -8.85 -5.92
CA ASP A 184 -11.62 -8.54 -6.32
C ASP A 184 -10.97 -9.80 -6.89
N PRO A 185 -10.63 -9.84 -8.19
CA PRO A 185 -10.03 -11.01 -8.83
C PRO A 185 -8.53 -11.18 -8.51
N THR A 186 -7.89 -10.20 -7.89
CA THR A 186 -6.44 -10.13 -7.66
C THR A 186 -6.06 -10.00 -6.17
N PRO A 187 -6.65 -10.76 -5.23
CA PRO A 187 -6.57 -10.49 -3.79
C PRO A 187 -5.18 -10.56 -3.16
N ALA A 188 -4.15 -10.99 -3.88
CA ALA A 188 -2.77 -11.06 -3.37
C ALA A 188 -2.18 -9.68 -3.02
N ASN A 189 -2.66 -8.61 -3.66
CA ASN A 189 -2.24 -7.22 -3.40
C ASN A 189 -3.04 -6.56 -2.25
N ASN A 190 -3.97 -7.28 -1.62
CA ASN A 190 -4.80 -6.78 -0.53
C ASN A 190 -4.14 -6.90 0.86
N SER A 191 -2.82 -7.07 0.90
CA SER A 191 -2.03 -7.13 2.12
C SER A 191 -0.67 -6.47 1.93
N ALA A 192 -0.26 -5.63 2.88
CA ALA A 192 1.04 -4.98 2.90
C ALA A 192 1.71 -5.14 4.26
N THR A 193 2.97 -5.58 4.26
CA THR A 193 3.76 -5.81 5.48
C THR A 193 4.98 -4.92 5.49
N SER A 194 5.25 -4.31 6.66
CA SER A 194 6.50 -3.62 6.96
C SER A 194 7.27 -4.38 8.04
N THR A 195 8.60 -4.37 7.93
CA THR A 195 9.52 -5.01 8.87
C THR A 195 10.61 -4.03 9.30
N LEU A 196 10.68 -3.79 10.61
CA LEU A 196 11.72 -2.99 11.26
C LEU A 196 12.33 -3.78 12.41
N VAL A 197 13.39 -3.24 13.03
CA VAL A 197 13.98 -3.82 14.24
C VAL A 197 14.15 -2.72 15.28
N GLY A 198 13.43 -2.86 16.40
CA GLY A 198 13.59 -1.99 17.56
C GLY A 198 14.94 -2.25 18.23
N ALA A 199 15.63 -1.19 18.64
CA ALA A 199 16.96 -1.23 19.25
C ALA A 199 17.03 -0.34 20.50
N GLN A 200 18.12 -0.45 21.24
CA GLN A 200 18.49 0.48 22.31
C GLN A 200 19.85 1.11 22.00
N PRO A 201 20.15 2.30 22.54
CA PRO A 201 21.44 2.94 22.33
C PRO A 201 22.53 2.19 23.08
N ALA A 202 23.69 2.00 22.45
CA ALA A 202 24.91 1.59 23.12
C ALA A 202 25.71 2.84 23.53
N ASP A 203 26.51 2.73 24.60
CA ASP A 203 27.43 3.79 25.04
C ASP A 203 28.81 3.18 25.24
N VAL A 204 29.65 3.28 24.21
CA VAL A 204 30.96 2.61 24.16
C VAL A 204 32.04 3.54 24.70
N ALA A 205 32.84 3.03 25.64
CA ALA A 205 33.99 3.75 26.20
C ALA A 205 35.25 2.88 26.19
N ILE A 206 36.42 3.50 26.33
CA ILE A 206 37.71 2.80 26.37
C ILE A 206 38.59 3.39 27.48
N SER A 207 39.33 2.54 28.19
CA SER A 207 40.38 2.95 29.11
C SER A 207 41.72 2.33 28.73
N LEU A 208 42.78 3.12 28.80
CA LEU A 208 44.16 2.68 28.62
C LEU A 208 44.92 2.93 29.91
N THR A 209 45.48 1.87 30.49
CA THR A 209 46.37 1.98 31.64
C THR A 209 47.69 1.31 31.31
N ALA A 210 48.78 1.82 31.88
CA ALA A 210 50.11 1.25 31.71
C ALA A 210 50.66 0.80 33.06
N THR A 211 51.32 -0.35 33.09
CA THR A 211 52.07 -0.83 34.25
C THR A 211 53.56 -0.79 33.89
N ALA A 212 54.32 -0.04 34.70
CA ALA A 212 55.75 0.16 34.55
C ALA A 212 56.43 0.21 35.93
N PRO A 213 57.75 -0.05 36.01
CA PRO A 213 58.52 0.17 37.24
C PRO A 213 58.51 1.65 37.67
N THR A 214 58.80 1.91 38.95
CA THR A 214 58.87 3.29 39.51
C THR A 214 59.91 4.18 38.84
N THR A 215 60.93 3.57 38.24
CA THR A 215 61.95 4.22 37.41
C THR A 215 62.08 3.44 36.11
N LEU A 216 61.95 4.11 34.96
CA LEU A 216 62.00 3.49 33.64
C LEU A 216 63.42 3.53 33.07
N ALA A 217 64.03 2.36 32.92
CA ALA A 217 65.29 2.16 32.21
C ALA A 217 65.04 1.51 30.83
N VAL A 218 66.02 1.65 29.93
CA VAL A 218 65.99 0.98 28.62
C VAL A 218 66.05 -0.53 28.84
N GLY A 219 65.08 -1.26 28.27
CA GLY A 219 64.94 -2.70 28.40
C GLY A 219 63.95 -3.16 29.47
N ASP A 220 63.40 -2.24 30.28
CA ASP A 220 62.34 -2.57 31.23
C ASP A 220 61.06 -3.01 30.53
N ALA A 221 60.35 -3.95 31.15
CA ALA A 221 59.04 -4.37 30.69
C ALA A 221 58.01 -3.24 30.90
N TYR A 222 57.32 -2.86 29.82
CA TYR A 222 56.24 -1.89 29.82
C TYR A 222 54.99 -2.56 29.25
N SER A 223 53.93 -2.64 30.04
CA SER A 223 52.70 -3.32 29.63
C SER A 223 51.50 -2.38 29.63
N TYR A 224 50.64 -2.53 28.62
CA TYR A 224 49.38 -1.81 28.52
C TYR A 224 48.21 -2.74 28.82
N VAL A 225 47.22 -2.21 29.52
CA VAL A 225 45.89 -2.82 29.65
C VAL A 225 44.90 -1.88 28.98
N VAL A 226 44.30 -2.37 27.89
CA VAL A 226 43.21 -1.71 27.15
C VAL A 226 41.92 -2.41 27.50
N THR A 227 40.96 -1.67 28.05
CA THR A 227 39.63 -2.20 28.40
C THR A 227 38.58 -1.38 27.67
N GLY A 228 37.70 -2.04 26.92
CA GLY A 228 36.50 -1.41 26.37
C GLY A 228 35.29 -1.69 27.26
N PHE A 229 34.37 -0.73 27.29
CA PHE A 229 33.14 -0.76 28.05
C PHE A 229 31.96 -0.49 27.11
N ASN A 230 30.81 -1.08 27.44
CA ASN A 230 29.53 -0.64 26.94
C ASN A 230 28.66 -0.29 28.15
N ASN A 231 28.56 1.00 28.45
CA ASN A 231 27.79 1.55 29.56
C ASN A 231 26.30 1.71 29.20
N GLY A 232 25.96 1.56 27.92
CA GLY A 232 24.61 1.69 27.40
C GLY A 232 23.88 0.34 27.38
N PRO A 233 22.54 0.35 27.35
CA PRO A 233 21.77 -0.88 27.42
C PRO A 233 21.66 -1.62 26.07
N GLY A 234 21.96 -0.94 24.95
CA GLY A 234 22.01 -1.53 23.61
C GLY A 234 23.31 -2.30 23.33
N THR A 235 23.25 -3.31 22.46
CA THR A 235 24.44 -4.07 22.03
C THR A 235 25.26 -3.27 21.02
N ALA A 236 26.55 -3.04 21.32
CA ALA A 236 27.52 -2.55 20.36
C ALA A 236 28.21 -3.72 19.64
N ALA A 237 27.71 -4.09 18.45
CA ALA A 237 28.29 -5.16 17.63
C ALA A 237 29.36 -4.63 16.67
N GLY A 238 30.35 -5.47 16.33
CA GLY A 238 31.35 -5.15 15.32
C GLY A 238 32.39 -4.09 15.73
N LEU A 239 32.58 -3.86 17.03
CA LEU A 239 33.60 -2.94 17.53
C LEU A 239 35.01 -3.44 17.16
N ALA A 240 35.86 -2.52 16.72
CA ALA A 240 37.27 -2.76 16.49
C ALA A 240 38.10 -2.00 17.54
N PHE A 241 39.02 -2.71 18.18
CA PHE A 241 40.03 -2.10 19.04
C PHE A 241 41.24 -1.72 18.19
N SER A 242 41.86 -0.59 18.50
CA SER A 242 43.12 -0.16 17.92
C SER A 242 43.96 0.49 19.01
N LEU A 243 45.23 0.10 19.11
CA LEU A 243 46.21 0.75 19.97
C LEU A 243 47.44 1.13 19.15
N GLU A 244 47.68 2.42 19.00
CA GLU A 244 48.91 2.92 18.39
C GLU A 244 50.02 3.01 19.44
N LEU A 245 51.11 2.26 19.20
CA LEU A 245 52.28 2.24 20.06
C LEU A 245 53.26 3.36 19.67
N SER A 246 53.80 4.03 20.69
CA SER A 246 54.90 4.97 20.48
C SER A 246 56.09 4.29 19.80
N SER A 247 56.75 5.00 18.87
CA SER A 247 57.98 4.53 18.21
C SER A 247 59.14 4.24 19.17
N LYS A 248 59.02 4.62 20.45
CA LYS A 248 60.01 4.37 21.51
C LYS A 248 59.84 3.02 22.20
N ILE A 249 58.78 2.26 21.89
CA ILE A 249 58.48 0.96 22.51
C ILE A 249 58.39 -0.08 21.40
N SER A 250 58.94 -1.28 21.65
CA SER A 250 58.80 -2.42 20.75
C SER A 250 57.75 -3.39 21.27
N PHE A 251 56.84 -3.82 20.41
CA PHE A 251 55.86 -4.84 20.76
C PHE A 251 56.55 -6.19 21.01
N VAL A 252 56.16 -6.86 22.09
CA VAL A 252 56.70 -8.18 22.46
C VAL A 252 55.63 -9.26 22.30
N SER A 253 54.46 -9.06 22.92
CA SER A 253 53.37 -10.04 22.91
C SER A 253 52.04 -9.39 23.27
N SER A 254 50.93 -9.99 22.85
CA SER A 254 49.57 -9.68 23.31
C SER A 254 48.92 -10.95 23.86
N ASN A 255 47.94 -10.81 24.75
CA ASN A 255 47.14 -11.92 25.27
C ASN A 255 45.82 -12.12 24.50
N CYS A 256 45.50 -11.21 23.57
CA CYS A 256 44.25 -11.18 22.81
C CYS A 256 44.43 -11.51 21.32
N GLY A 257 45.62 -11.94 20.90
CA GLY A 257 45.91 -12.26 19.50
C GLY A 257 45.97 -11.03 18.58
N ALA A 258 46.19 -9.83 19.14
CA ALA A 258 46.38 -8.61 18.36
C ALA A 258 47.57 -8.74 17.39
N VAL A 259 47.41 -8.23 16.18
CA VAL A 259 48.39 -8.32 15.09
C VAL A 259 49.00 -6.96 14.85
N LEU A 260 50.31 -6.83 15.09
CA LEU A 260 51.02 -5.58 14.83
C LEU A 260 51.13 -5.32 13.33
N THR A 261 50.56 -4.20 12.86
CA THR A 261 50.73 -3.69 11.50
C THR A 261 51.35 -2.30 11.56
N GLY A 262 52.65 -2.21 11.25
CA GLY A 262 53.42 -0.99 11.50
C GLY A 262 53.60 -0.75 12.99
N ASN A 263 53.02 0.34 13.51
CA ASN A 263 53.04 0.70 14.94
C ASN A 263 51.69 0.49 15.64
N THR A 264 50.69 -0.11 14.98
CA THR A 264 49.33 -0.27 15.50
C THR A 264 49.02 -1.74 15.74
N LEU A 265 48.43 -2.03 16.91
CA LEU A 265 47.88 -3.33 17.31
C LEU A 265 46.36 -3.38 17.15
#